data_AF-A0A955Z2M8-F1
#
_entry.id   AF-A0A955Z2M8-F1
#
_cell.length_a   1.000
_cell.length_b   1.000
_cell.length_c   1.000
_cell.angle_alpha   90.00
_cell.angle_beta   90.00
_cell.angle_gamma   90.00
#
_symmetry.space_group_name_H-M   'P 1'
#
loop_
_entity.id
_entity.type
_entity.pdbx_description
1 polymer ?
#
loop_
_entity_poly.entity_id
_entity_poly.type
_entity_poly.pdbx_seq_one_letter_code
_entity_poly.pdbx_strand_id
1 'polypeptide(L)'
;EQAALYGAVLKEVRAQVMGEVERQGMAKSHIQILAGLTRLRQAACDPRLLGLPREFKDEDSGKLVALRELIQTSIEGGHRVLVFSQFVSMLTIIRKA
;
A
#
# COMPACT_ATOMS: atom_id res chain seq x y z
N GLU A 1 -9.97 3.21 8.86
CA GLU A 1 -9.20 4.34 8.30
C GLU A 1 -8.67 4.09 6.88
N GLN A 2 -7.89 3.02 6.67
CA GLN A 2 -7.26 2.69 5.38
C GLN A 2 -8.21 2.63 4.18
N ALA A 3 -9.43 2.10 4.34
CA ALA A 3 -10.40 2.01 3.26
C ALA A 3 -10.84 3.37 2.71
N ALA A 4 -11.04 4.36 3.59
CA ALA A 4 -11.39 5.72 3.20
C ALA A 4 -10.23 6.38 2.44
N LEU A 5 -9.00 6.21 2.93
CA LEU A 5 -7.81 6.70 2.26
C LEU A 5 -7.61 6.05 0.87
N TYR A 6 -7.80 4.74 0.79
CA TYR A 6 -7.75 4.02 -0.48
C TYR A 6 -8.78 4.54 -1.47
N GLY A 7 -10.02 4.79 -1.02
CA GLY A 7 -11.08 5.38 -1.84
C GLY A 7 -10.71 6.76 -2.38
N ALA A 8 -10.11 7.61 -1.55
CA ALA A 8 -9.62 8.92 -1.95
C ALA A 8 -8.50 8.81 -3.01
N VAL A 9 -7.49 7.97 -2.77
CA VAL A 9 -6.39 7.72 -3.71
C VAL A 9 -6.91 7.14 -5.03
N LEU A 10 -7.88 6.23 -4.99
CA LEU A 10 -8.51 5.66 -6.19
C LEU A 10 -9.22 6.72 -7.02
N LYS A 11 -9.97 7.61 -6.38
CA LYS A 11 -10.66 8.69 -7.08
C LYS A 11 -9.66 9.62 -7.78
N GLU A 12 -8.60 10.02 -7.06
CA GLU A 12 -7.54 10.88 -7.58
C GLU A 12 -6.80 10.22 -8.76
N VAL A 13 -6.28 9.01 -8.55
CA VAL A 13 -5.53 8.25 -9.57
C VAL A 13 -6.39 8.03 -10.81
N ARG A 14 -7.66 7.65 -10.64
CA ARG A 14 -8.56 7.42 -11.78
C ARG A 14 -8.79 8.71 -12.57
N ALA A 15 -9.04 9.84 -11.91
CA ALA A 15 -9.23 11.11 -12.60
C ALA A 15 -7.97 11.52 -13.38
N GLN A 16 -6.80 11.41 -12.77
CA GLN A 16 -5.52 11.74 -13.41
C GLN A 16 -5.24 10.84 -14.62
N VAL A 17 -5.43 9.53 -14.47
CA VAL A 17 -5.18 8.56 -15.55
C VAL A 17 -6.14 8.77 -16.71
N MET A 18 -7.44 8.93 -16.46
CA MET A 18 -8.43 9.11 -17.52
C MET A 18 -8.19 10.42 -18.29
N GLY A 19 -7.88 11.51 -17.58
CA GLY A 19 -7.53 12.78 -18.23
C GLY A 19 -6.27 12.69 -19.10
N GLU A 20 -5.25 11.93 -18.67
CA GLU A 20 -4.06 11.73 -19.49
C GLU A 20 -4.33 10.84 -20.71
N VAL A 21 -5.15 9.81 -20.56
CA VAL A 21 -5.56 8.93 -21.67
C VAL A 21 -6.36 9.72 -22.71
N GLU A 22 -7.27 10.60 -22.27
CA GLU A 22 -8.01 11.50 -23.17
C GLU A 22 -7.07 12.46 -23.91
N ARG A 23 -6.04 12.97 -23.24
CA ARG A 23 -5.11 13.96 -23.81
C ARG A 23 -4.09 13.37 -24.78
N GLN A 24 -3.49 12.22 -24.45
CA GLN A 24 -2.32 11.68 -25.18
C GLN A 24 -2.56 10.31 -25.80
N GLY A 25 -3.70 9.68 -25.53
CA GLY A 25 -4.03 8.33 -25.95
C GLY A 25 -3.38 7.26 -25.07
N MET A 26 -4.03 6.10 -24.98
CA MET A 26 -3.65 5.00 -24.08
C MET A 26 -2.17 4.62 -24.17
N ALA A 27 -1.63 4.47 -25.39
CA ALA A 27 -0.26 4.01 -25.61
C ALA A 27 0.81 4.94 -24.98
N LYS A 28 0.52 6.24 -24.86
CA LYS A 28 1.43 7.22 -24.27
C LYS A 28 1.25 7.38 -22.76
N SER A 29 0.16 6.86 -22.20
CA SER A 29 -0.22 7.02 -20.78
C SER A 29 0.15 5.82 -19.90
N HIS A 30 0.85 4.81 -20.45
CA HIS A 30 1.17 3.57 -19.73
C HIS A 30 1.95 3.80 -18.43
N ILE A 31 2.93 4.72 -18.41
CA ILE A 31 3.74 4.99 -17.22
C ILE A 31 2.87 5.57 -16.10
N GLN A 32 1.96 6.49 -16.43
CA GLN A 32 1.04 7.13 -15.49
C GLN A 32 0.05 6.12 -14.92
N ILE A 33 -0.44 5.19 -15.75
CA ILE A 33 -1.28 4.08 -15.28
C ILE A 33 -0.52 3.21 -14.29
N LEU A 34 0.70 2.80 -14.61
CA LEU A 34 1.54 1.99 -13.73
C LEU A 34 1.88 2.71 -12.42
N ALA A 35 2.16 4.01 -12.47
CA ALA A 35 2.38 4.84 -11.27
C ALA A 35 1.11 4.90 -10.40
N GLY A 36 -0.06 5.07 -11.01
CA GLY A 36 -1.35 5.03 -10.33
C GLY A 36 -1.63 3.70 -9.64
N LEU A 37 -1.44 2.59 -10.37
CA LEU A 37 -1.56 1.24 -9.80
C LEU A 37 -0.56 1.00 -8.66
N THR A 38 0.65 1.54 -8.78
CA THR A 38 1.67 1.47 -7.72
C THR A 38 1.20 2.21 -6.46
N ARG A 39 0.65 3.42 -6.58
CA ARG A 39 0.06 4.17 -5.45
C ARG A 39 -1.10 3.42 -4.80
N LEU A 40 -1.96 2.78 -5.59
CA LEU A 40 -3.04 1.93 -5.04
C LEU A 40 -2.49 0.73 -4.26
N ARG A 41 -1.48 0.06 -4.81
CA ARG A 41 -0.80 -1.04 -4.10
C ARG A 41 -0.17 -0.59 -2.79
N GLN A 42 0.42 0.60 -2.75
CA GLN A 42 0.96 1.20 -1.52
C GLN A 42 -0.16 1.46 -0.50
N ALA A 43 -1.24 2.15 -0.92
CA ALA A 43 -2.39 2.44 -0.06
C ALA A 43 -3.02 1.19 0.55
N ALA A 44 -3.15 0.11 -0.23
CA ALA A 44 -3.67 -1.17 0.24
C ALA A 44 -2.69 -1.98 1.09
N CYS A 45 -1.39 -1.69 1.01
CA CYS A 45 -0.38 -2.39 1.78
C CYS A 45 -0.21 -1.76 3.16
N ASP A 46 0.07 -0.46 3.21
CA ASP A 46 0.17 0.32 4.45
C ASP A 46 0.08 1.82 4.11
N PRO A 47 -0.74 2.63 4.82
CA PRO A 47 -0.93 4.04 4.51
C PRO A 47 0.37 4.87 4.56
N ARG A 48 1.36 4.46 5.37
CA ARG A 48 2.66 5.15 5.49
C ARG A 48 3.48 5.08 4.20
N LEU A 49 3.21 4.10 3.34
CA LEU A 49 3.88 3.96 2.05
C LEU A 49 3.52 5.06 1.05
N LEU A 50 2.45 5.81 1.31
CA LEU A 50 2.03 6.93 0.46
C LEU A 50 2.83 8.22 0.71
N GLY A 51 3.62 8.29 1.78
CA GLY A 51 4.44 9.46 2.12
C GLY A 51 3.62 10.72 2.40
N LEU A 52 2.41 10.57 2.94
CA LEU A 52 1.55 11.71 3.28
C LEU A 52 2.09 12.43 4.53
N PRO A 53 1.93 13.77 4.64
CA PRO A 53 2.35 14.55 5.81
C PRO A 53 1.38 14.36 6.98
N ARG A 54 1.16 13.10 7.37
CA ARG A 54 0.27 12.66 8.44
C ARG A 54 0.93 11.48 9.15
N GLU A 55 0.87 11.50 10.47
CA GLU A 55 1.26 10.34 11.29
C GLU A 55 0.18 9.26 11.22
N PHE A 56 0.61 8.02 11.00
CA PHE A 56 -0.24 6.84 11.00
C PHE A 56 0.25 5.87 12.07
N LYS A 57 -0.70 5.31 12.81
CA LYS A 57 -0.46 4.27 13.81
C LYS A 57 -0.49 2.89 13.16
N ASP A 58 -0.10 1.87 13.91
CA ASP A 58 -0.10 0.51 13.39
C ASP A 58 -1.50 -0.03 13.14
N GLU A 59 -2.47 0.42 13.94
CA GLU A 59 -3.89 0.04 13.79
C GLU A 59 -4.51 0.61 12.50
N ASP A 60 -3.87 1.60 11.87
CA ASP A 60 -4.29 2.15 10.59
C ASP A 60 -3.95 1.25 9.41
N SER A 61 -3.16 0.19 9.64
CA SER A 61 -2.72 -0.77 8.62
C SER A 61 -3.30 -2.16 8.88
N GLY A 62 -4.36 -2.50 8.15
CA GLY A 62 -5.07 -3.77 8.36
C GLY A 62 -4.19 -5.00 8.09
N LYS A 63 -3.29 -4.92 7.12
CA LYS A 63 -2.34 -6.01 6.84
C LYS A 63 -1.26 -6.14 7.90
N LEU A 64 -0.81 -5.04 8.50
CA LEU A 64 0.18 -5.09 9.56
C LEU A 64 -0.42 -5.74 10.81
N VAL A 65 -1.62 -5.34 11.21
CA VAL A 65 -2.34 -5.95 12.34
C VAL A 65 -2.49 -7.45 12.14
N ALA A 66 -3.02 -7.87 10.99
CA ALA A 66 -3.17 -9.30 10.68
C ALA A 66 -1.82 -10.05 10.62
N LEU A 67 -0.77 -9.42 10.10
CA LEU A 67 0.57 -10.01 10.05
C LEU A 67 1.11 -10.30 11.46
N ARG A 68 0.90 -9.39 12.42
CA ARG A 68 1.34 -9.59 13.81
C ARG A 68 0.67 -10.81 14.44
N GLU A 69 -0.64 -10.92 14.27
CA GLU A 69 -1.41 -12.05 14.79
C GLU A 69 -0.87 -13.37 14.20
N LEU A 70 -0.67 -13.42 12.88
CA LEU A 70 -0.15 -14.61 12.19
C LEU A 70 1.27 -14.98 12.64
N ILE A 71 2.15 -14.00 12.81
CA ILE A 71 3.52 -14.23 13.28
C ILE A 71 3.50 -14.75 14.72
N GLN A 72 2.70 -14.14 15.59
CA GLN A 72 2.59 -14.52 17.00
C GLN A 72 2.16 -15.99 17.13
N THR A 73 1.08 -16.37 16.46
CA THR A 73 0.61 -17.77 16.44
C THR A 73 1.65 -18.73 15.86
N SER A 74 2.37 -18.32 14.81
CA SER A 74 3.40 -19.17 14.20
C SER A 74 4.59 -19.41 15.14
N ILE A 75 5.00 -18.40 15.89
CA ILE A 75 6.09 -18.50 16.87
C ILE A 75 5.67 -19.36 18.06
N GLU A 76 4.44 -19.19 18.56
CA GLU A 76 3.87 -20.04 19.62
C GLU A 76 3.81 -21.52 19.20
N GLY A 77 3.56 -21.79 17.91
CA GLY A 77 3.64 -23.12 17.32
C GLY A 77 5.06 -23.64 17.05
N GLY A 78 6.12 -22.87 17.36
CA GLY A 78 7.52 -23.25 17.12
C GLY A 78 7.95 -23.18 15.66
N HIS A 79 7.21 -22.48 14.80
CA HIS A 79 7.52 -22.35 13.38
C HIS A 79 8.40 -21.14 13.07
N ARG A 80 9.17 -21.24 11.98
CA ARG A 80 9.91 -20.10 11.40
C ARG A 80 9.15 -19.57 10.20
N VAL A 81 9.02 -18.25 10.12
CA VAL A 81 8.28 -17.56 9.05
C VAL A 81 9.21 -16.66 8.26
N LEU A 82 9.09 -16.67 6.93
CA LEU A 82 9.75 -15.73 6.04
C LEU A 82 8.73 -14.72 5.53
N VAL A 83 9.03 -13.43 5.71
CA VAL A 83 8.17 -12.34 5.27
C VAL A 83 8.80 -11.64 4.07
N PHE A 84 8.07 -11.60 2.95
CA PHE A 84 8.49 -10.93 1.72
C PHE A 84 7.62 -9.70 1.46
N SER A 85 8.21 -8.66 0.87
CA SER A 85 7.47 -7.50 0.40
C SER A 85 8.14 -6.91 -0.84
N GLN A 86 7.32 -6.46 -1.78
CA GLN A 86 7.76 -5.69 -2.94
C GLN A 86 8.16 -4.25 -2.58
N PHE A 87 7.74 -3.77 -1.40
CA PHE A 87 8.09 -2.45 -0.88
C PHE A 87 9.09 -2.62 0.27
N VAL A 88 10.35 -2.26 0.06
CA VAL A 88 11.40 -2.34 1.11
C VAL A 88 11.05 -1.46 2.32
N SER A 89 10.39 -0.32 2.10
CA SER A 89 9.86 0.52 3.16
C SER A 89 8.82 -0.19 4.02
N MET A 90 8.04 -1.13 3.48
CA MET A 90 7.11 -1.95 4.26
C MET A 90 7.87 -2.89 5.21
N LEU A 91 8.98 -3.49 4.78
CA LEU A 91 9.83 -4.29 5.67
C LEU A 91 10.41 -3.43 6.81
N THR A 92 10.73 -2.18 6.51
CA THR A 92 11.19 -1.22 7.51
C THR A 92 10.10 -0.86 8.52
N ILE A 93 8.86 -0.71 8.06
CA ILE A 93 7.68 -0.50 8.91
C ILE A 93 7.49 -1.72 9.82
N ILE A 94 7.38 -2.93 9.24
CA ILE A 94 7.18 -4.18 9.99
C ILE A 94 8.25 -4.39 11.07
N ARG A 95 9.51 -4.03 10.79
CA ARG A 95 10.61 -4.17 11.76
C ARG A 95 10.51 -3.24 12.96
N LYS A 96 9.96 -2.03 12.78
CA LYS A 96 9.85 -1.03 13.86
C LYS A 96 8.62 -1.25 14.73
N ALA A 97 7.60 -1.81 14.10
CA ALA A 97 6.27 -1.92 14.62
C ALA A 97 6.20 -3.16 15.51
#